data_AF-A0A7W1R1P9-F1
#
_entry.id   AF-A0A7W1R1P9-F1
#
_cell.length_a   1.000
_cell.length_b   1.000
_cell.length_c   1.000
_cell.angle_alpha   90.00
_cell.angle_beta   90.00
_cell.angle_gamma   90.00
#
_symmetry.space_group_name_H-M   'P 1'
#
loop_
_entity.id
_entity.type
_entity.pdbx_description
1 polymer ?
#
loop_
_entity_poly.entity_id
_entity_poly.type
_entity_poly.pdbx_seq_one_letter_code
_entity_poly.pdbx_strand_id
1 'polypeptide(L)' 'MHASGGQPERVRRLASTVPMGRGGRADEVAGAIAWLVSDEASFVTGAFLDVSGGR' A
#
# COMPACT_ATOMS: atom_id res chain seq x y z
N MET A 1 -11.78 -8.46 2.79
CA MET A 1 -12.10 -7.18 2.13
C MET A 1 -12.32 -7.32 0.63
N HIS A 2 -11.38 -7.81 -0.19
CA HIS A 2 -11.64 -7.98 -1.64
C HIS A 2 -12.36 -9.27 -2.04
N ALA A 3 -12.12 -10.39 -1.35
CA ALA A 3 -12.79 -11.67 -1.67
C ALA A 3 -14.19 -11.80 -1.06
N SER A 4 -14.46 -11.14 0.08
CA SER A 4 -15.71 -11.26 0.85
C SER A 4 -16.72 -10.12 0.61
N GLY A 5 -16.31 -9.03 -0.05
CA GLY A 5 -17.14 -7.84 -0.27
C GLY A 5 -16.73 -7.01 -1.49
N GLY A 6 -15.95 -7.59 -2.42
CA GLY A 6 -15.44 -6.91 -3.60
C GLY A 6 -15.34 -7.84 -4.80
N GLN A 7 -14.69 -7.39 -5.88
CA GLN A 7 -14.43 -8.20 -7.07
C GLN A 7 -13.14 -9.03 -6.85
N PRO A 8 -13.21 -10.37 -6.74
CA PRO A 8 -12.06 -11.22 -6.37
C PRO A 8 -10.86 -11.05 -7.30
N GLU A 9 -11.11 -10.87 -8.60
CA GLU A 9 -10.08 -10.74 -9.64
C GLU A 9 -9.59 -9.29 -9.85
N ARG A 10 -10.07 -8.31 -9.06
CA ARG A 10 -9.73 -6.90 -9.27
C ARG A 10 -8.23 -6.63 -9.19
N VAL A 11 -7.53 -7.30 -8.27
CA VAL A 11 -6.08 -7.15 -8.11
C VAL A 11 -5.36 -7.59 -9.38
N ARG A 12 -5.72 -8.76 -9.92
CA ARG A 12 -5.13 -9.29 -11.15
C ARG A 12 -5.42 -8.40 -12.36
N ARG A 13 -6.67 -7.94 -12.49
CA ARG A 13 -7.09 -7.06 -13.60
C ARG A 13 -6.37 -5.71 -13.60
N LEU A 14 -6.11 -5.13 -12.42
CA LEU A 14 -5.48 -3.81 -12.30
C LEU A 14 -3.95 -3.86 -12.23
N ALA A 15 -3.36 -5.04 -12.12
CA ALA A 15 -1.92 -5.22 -11.98
C ALA A 15 -1.11 -4.50 -13.07
N SER A 16 -1.55 -4.55 -14.34
CA SER A 16 -0.89 -3.87 -15.46
C SER A 16 -0.90 -2.34 -15.39
N THR A 17 -1.78 -1.77 -14.55
CA THR A 17 -1.87 -0.32 -14.33
C THR A 17 -1.14 0.14 -13.07
N VAL A 18 -0.45 -0.77 -12.38
CA VAL A 18 0.47 -0.48 -11.28
C VAL A 18 1.90 -0.71 -11.80
N PRO A 19 2.84 0.23 -11.68
CA PRO A 19 4.20 0.04 -12.18
C PRO A 19 4.91 -1.20 -11.64
N MET A 20 4.70 -1.56 -10.37
CA MET A 20 5.22 -2.80 -9.80
C MET A 20 4.54 -4.09 -10.31
N GLY A 21 3.51 -3.98 -11.15
CA GLY A 21 2.89 -5.13 -11.82
C GLY A 21 2.09 -6.07 -10.92
N ARG A 22 1.77 -5.65 -9.68
CA ARG A 22 1.05 -6.49 -8.70
C ARG A 22 0.22 -5.66 -7.73
N GLY A 23 -0.67 -6.34 -7.02
CA GLY A 23 -1.30 -5.78 -5.82
C GLY A 23 -0.29 -5.60 -4.69
N GLY A 24 -0.48 -4.53 -3.91
CA GLY A 24 0.17 -4.37 -2.62
C GLY A 24 -0.28 -5.45 -1.65
N ARG A 25 0.61 -5.81 -0.73
CA ARG A 25 0.37 -6.73 0.37
C ARG A 25 0.15 -5.94 1.66
N ALA A 26 -0.56 -6.54 2.62
CA ALA A 26 -0.90 -5.87 3.87
C ALA A 26 0.33 -5.51 4.72
N ASP A 27 1.37 -6.34 4.68
CA ASP A 27 2.65 -6.13 5.37
C ASP A 27 3.41 -4.90 4.84
N GLU A 28 3.24 -4.54 3.58
CA GLU A 28 3.88 -3.34 3.00
C GLU A 28 3.26 -2.05 3.55
N VAL A 29 1.94 -2.03 3.73
CA VAL A 29 1.23 -0.92 4.38
C VAL A 29 1.55 -0.90 5.88
N ALA A 30 1.55 -2.06 6.52
CA ALA A 30 1.90 -2.18 7.94
C ALA A 30 3.35 -1.71 8.21
N GLY A 31 4.29 -2.01 7.32
CA GLY A 31 5.68 -1.55 7.41
C GLY A 31 5.80 -0.02 7.30
N ALA A 32 5.07 0.60 6.37
CA ALA A 32 5.02 2.05 6.26
C ALA A 32 4.45 2.72 7.51
N ILE A 33 3.38 2.15 8.08
CA ILE A 33 2.80 2.61 9.35
C ILE A 33 3.80 2.44 10.49
N ALA A 34 4.45 1.27 10.59
CA ALA A 34 5.44 0.98 11.62
C ALA A 34 6.61 1.99 11.58
N TRP A 35 7.07 2.36 10.38
CA TRP A 35 8.07 3.42 10.22
C TRP A 35 7.53 4.79 10.65
N LEU A 36 6.31 5.17 10.25
CA LEU A 36 5.73 6.47 10.62
C LEU A 36 5.55 6.65 12.14
N VAL A 37 5.35 5.56 12.90
CA VAL A 37 5.19 5.60 14.37
C VAL A 37 6.50 5.36 15.13
N SER A 38 7.60 5.16 14.41
CA SER A 38 8.92 4.90 14.99
C SER A 38 9.72 6.18 15.22
N ASP A 39 10.81 6.10 16.00
CA ASP A 39 11.69 7.23 16.28
C ASP A 39 12.41 7.73 15.02
N GLU A 40 12.58 6.87 14.01
CA GLU A 40 13.17 7.16 12.71
C GLU A 40 12.35 8.20 11.92
N ALA A 41 11.06 8.36 12.22
CA ALA A 41 10.19 9.36 11.60
C ALA A 41 9.96 10.61 12.47
N SER A 42 10.77 10.82 13.51
CA SER A 42 10.57 11.89 14.53
C SER A 42 10.48 13.32 14.01
N PHE A 43 10.93 13.61 12.78
CA PHE A 43 10.83 14.93 12.15
C PHE A 43 9.86 14.98 10.97
N VAL A 44 9.07 13.92 10.75
CA VAL A 44 8.08 13.83 9.67
C VAL A 44 6.70 14.12 10.23
N THR A 45 6.06 15.19 9.74
CA THR A 45 4.68 15.56 10.12
C THR A 45 3.96 16.20 8.96
N GLY A 46 2.64 16.03 8.89
CA GLY A 46 1.78 16.62 7.84
C GLY A 46 2.03 16.10 6.42
N ALA A 47 2.83 15.04 6.26
CA ALA A 47 3.16 14.45 4.97
C ALA A 47 2.18 13.32 4.60
N PHE A 48 1.94 13.18 3.29
CA PHE A 48 1.27 12.01 2.72
C PHE A 48 2.32 11.02 2.23
N LEU A 49 2.14 9.74 2.55
CA LEU A 49 3.00 8.64 2.08
C LEU A 49 2.17 7.66 1.26
N ASP A 50 2.39 7.65 -0.05
CA ASP A 50 1.71 6.75 -0.97
C ASP A 50 2.36 5.36 -0.99
N VAL A 51 1.63 4.37 -0.48
CA VAL A 51 2.00 2.95 -0.56
C VAL A 51 1.25 2.30 -1.74
N SER A 52 1.48 2.83 -2.95
CA SER A 52 0.66 2.53 -4.13
C SER A 52 1.31 1.60 -5.17
N GLY A 53 2.56 1.18 -4.94
CA GLY A 53 3.35 0.43 -5.92
C GLY A 53 3.74 1.25 -7.16
N GLY A 54 3.79 2.58 -7.01
CA GLY A 54 4.17 3.54 -8.05
C GLY A 54 3.01 4.12 -8.86
N ARG A 55 1.76 3.79 -8.51
CA ARG A 55 0.59 4.44 -9.13
C ARG A 55 0.40 5.85 -8.61
#